data_AF-A0A7W0RJZ0-F1
#
_entry.id   AF-A0A7W0RJZ0-F1
#
_cell.length_a   1.000
_cell.length_b   1.000
_cell.length_c   1.000
_cell.angle_alpha   90.00
_cell.angle_beta   90.00
_cell.angle_gamma   90.00
#
_symmetry.space_group_name_H-M   'P 1'
#
loop_
_entity.id
_entity.type
_entity.pdbx_description
1 polymer ?
#
loop_
_entity_poly.entity_id
_entity_poly.type
_entity_poly.pdbx_seq_one_letter_code
_entity_poly.pdbx_strand_id
1 'polypeptide(L)'
;MPGPPQPFGRLARQHAGDLPNLVVYGAGHGNLNTKLARFTLTDGPTSVLDGDGSALVVHALADDHVTDPSGNSGARIACGVVRPG
;
A
#
# COMPACT_ATOMS: atom_id res chain seq x y z
N MET A 1 -1.63 18.89 13.42
CA MET A 1 -0.56 17.91 13.64
C MET A 1 -1.07 16.56 13.16
N PRO A 2 -0.43 15.87 12.20
CA PRO A 2 -0.77 14.48 11.94
C PRO A 2 -0.47 13.67 13.20
N GLY A 3 -1.38 12.79 13.58
CA GLY A 3 -1.25 11.94 14.78
C GLY A 3 -0.04 11.00 14.71
N PRO A 4 0.33 10.36 15.83
CA PRO A 4 1.43 9.41 15.84
C PRO A 4 1.15 8.25 14.86
N PRO A 5 2.18 7.72 14.18
CA PRO A 5 2.02 6.58 13.29
C PRO A 5 1.48 5.38 14.09
N GLN A 6 0.32 4.87 13.67
CA GLN A 6 -0.27 3.70 14.30
C GLN A 6 0.59 2.47 13.97
N PRO A 7 0.84 1.56 14.93
CA PRO A 7 1.57 0.34 14.64
C PRO A 7 0.80 -0.50 13.61
N PHE A 8 1.39 -0.65 12.43
CA PHE A 8 0.84 -1.49 11.36
C PHE A 8 0.75 -2.94 11.86
N GLY A 9 -0.45 -3.51 11.97
CA GLY A 9 -0.62 -4.95 12.18
C GLY A 9 -1.50 -5.45 13.34
N ARG A 10 -2.27 -4.61 14.05
CA ARG A 10 -3.09 -5.08 15.19
C ARG A 10 -4.61 -5.08 14.99
N LEU A 11 -5.12 -4.82 13.78
CA LEU A 11 -6.56 -4.84 13.51
C LEU A 11 -6.92 -5.93 12.49
N ALA A 12 -7.98 -6.69 12.77
CA ALA A 12 -8.43 -7.88 12.04
C ALA A 12 -9.03 -7.60 10.64
N ARG A 13 -8.75 -6.43 10.04
CA ARG A 13 -9.25 -5.99 8.72
C ARG A 13 -8.17 -5.23 7.96
N GLN A 14 -7.04 -5.88 7.69
CA GLN A 14 -6.04 -5.35 6.76
C GLN A 14 -5.88 -6.34 5.62
N HIS A 15 -5.98 -5.87 4.38
CA HIS A 15 -5.65 -6.67 3.22
C HIS A 15 -4.13 -6.87 3.16
N ALA A 16 -3.69 -7.95 2.50
CA ALA A 16 -2.27 -8.20 2.32
C ALA A 16 -1.56 -7.05 1.56
N GLY A 17 -2.29 -6.38 0.67
CA GLY A 17 -1.81 -5.26 -0.14
C GLY A 17 -1.89 -3.89 0.53
N ASP A 18 -2.36 -3.77 1.77
CA ASP A 18 -2.39 -2.48 2.46
C ASP A 18 -0.95 -2.07 2.84
N LEU A 19 -0.55 -0.86 2.47
CA LEU A 19 0.75 -0.27 2.81
C LEU A 19 0.57 0.99 3.67
N PRO A 20 1.58 1.41 4.45
CA PRO A 20 1.56 2.73 5.10
C PRO A 20 1.42 3.86 4.08
N ASN A 21 0.75 4.94 4.48
CA ASN A 21 0.63 6.15 3.67
C ASN A 21 2.01 6.70 3.24
N LEU A 22 2.17 6.97 1.94
CA LEU A 22 3.29 7.73 1.39
C LEU A 22 3.14 9.21 1.77
N VAL A 23 4.14 9.75 2.46
CA VAL A 23 4.20 11.19 2.72
C VAL A 23 5.00 11.86 1.62
N VAL A 24 4.34 12.76 0.89
CA VAL A 24 4.97 13.61 -0.12
C VAL A 24 5.30 14.95 0.53
N TYR A 25 6.57 15.29 0.54
CA TYR A 25 7.06 16.56 1.08
C TYR A 25 7.13 17.61 -0.03
N GLY A 26 7.80 18.75 0.22
CA GLY A 26 7.94 19.83 -0.75
C GLY A 26 8.37 19.37 -2.16
N ALA A 27 8.17 20.23 -3.16
CA ALA A 27 8.45 19.94 -4.58
C ALA A 27 7.82 18.66 -5.17
N GLY A 28 6.91 17.98 -4.46
CA GLY A 28 6.19 16.80 -4.97
C GLY A 28 6.97 15.48 -4.87
N HIS A 29 8.01 15.41 -4.03
CA HIS A 29 8.79 14.19 -3.83
C HIS A 29 8.38 13.46 -2.54
N GLY A 30 8.18 12.15 -2.62
CA GLY A 30 7.95 11.27 -1.49
C GLY A 30 8.80 10.01 -1.60
N ASN A 31 9.27 9.50 -0.47
CA ASN A 31 9.93 8.19 -0.38
C ASN A 31 9.27 7.37 0.73
N LEU A 32 8.95 6.12 0.42
CA LEU A 32 8.45 5.14 1.37
C LEU A 32 9.33 3.90 1.32
N ASN A 33 9.90 3.53 2.46
CA ASN A 33 10.59 2.26 2.64
C ASN A 33 9.89 1.51 3.76
N THR A 34 9.30 0.36 3.42
CA THR A 34 8.56 -0.48 4.35
C THR A 34 8.83 -1.95 4.09
N LYS A 35 8.66 -2.77 5.14
CA LYS A 35 8.75 -4.23 5.05
C LYS A 35 7.42 -4.82 5.48
N LEU A 36 6.85 -5.66 4.63
CA LEU A 36 5.59 -6.35 4.87
C LEU A 36 5.83 -7.85 4.84
N ALA A 37 5.26 -8.57 5.80
CA ALA A 37 5.35 -10.04 5.89
C ALA A 37 4.10 -10.75 5.35
N ARG A 38 3.23 -10.01 4.64
CA ARG A 38 1.90 -10.49 4.21
C ARG A 38 1.86 -11.00 2.76
N PHE A 39 2.90 -10.73 1.97
CA PHE A 39 3.03 -11.21 0.60
C PHE A 39 4.50 -11.52 0.25
N THR A 40 4.71 -12.24 -0.85
CA THR A 40 6.02 -12.68 -1.33
C THR A 40 6.32 -12.17 -2.74
N LEU A 41 7.61 -12.08 -3.07
CA LEU A 41 8.11 -11.85 -4.44
C LEU A 41 8.62 -13.16 -5.07
N THR A 42 8.19 -14.29 -4.53
CA THR A 42 8.48 -15.64 -5.01
C THR A 42 7.16 -16.36 -5.22
N ASP A 43 7.16 -17.33 -6.13
CA ASP A 43 6.00 -18.19 -6.41
C ASP A 43 5.39 -18.77 -5.12
N GLY A 44 4.06 -18.84 -5.11
CA GLY A 44 3.30 -19.32 -3.98
C GLY A 44 1.95 -18.62 -3.82
N PRO A 45 1.13 -19.07 -2.86
CA PRO A 45 -0.25 -18.60 -2.68
C PRO A 45 -0.38 -17.14 -2.22
N THR A 46 0.72 -16.50 -1.82
CA THR A 46 0.78 -15.09 -1.39
C THR A 46 1.68 -14.25 -2.29
N SER A 47 2.02 -14.76 -3.47
CA SER A 47 2.87 -14.04 -4.41
C SER A 47 2.12 -12.86 -5.02
N VAL A 48 2.79 -11.71 -5.15
CA VAL A 48 2.30 -10.59 -5.97
C VAL A 48 2.74 -10.70 -7.44
N LEU A 49 3.40 -11.81 -7.79
CA LEU A 49 3.87 -12.14 -9.14
C LEU A 49 3.08 -13.31 -9.73
N ASP A 50 1.80 -13.43 -9.38
CA ASP A 50 0.90 -14.47 -9.88
C ASP A 50 0.46 -14.20 -11.34
N GLY A 51 -0.49 -15.00 -11.84
CA GLY A 51 -0.79 -15.10 -13.27
C GLY A 51 -1.32 -13.82 -13.91
N ASP A 52 -2.09 -13.02 -13.18
CA ASP A 52 -2.52 -11.67 -13.58
C ASP A 52 -1.58 -10.57 -13.05
N GLY A 53 -0.74 -10.90 -12.08
CA GLY A 53 0.27 -10.02 -11.50
C GLY A 53 -0.35 -8.98 -10.57
N SER A 54 0.46 -8.01 -10.16
CA SER A 54 0.02 -6.98 -9.22
C SER A 54 0.45 -5.58 -9.66
N ALA A 55 -0.17 -4.56 -9.04
CA ALA A 55 0.21 -3.17 -9.24
C ALA A 55 0.33 -2.43 -7.91
N LEU A 56 1.31 -1.55 -7.81
CA LEU A 56 1.39 -0.53 -6.77
C LEU A 56 0.58 0.69 -7.21
N VAL A 57 -0.38 1.10 -6.41
CA VAL A 57 -1.29 2.21 -6.70
C VAL A 57 -1.10 3.32 -5.68
N VAL A 58 -1.01 4.56 -6.16
CA VAL A 58 -1.05 5.76 -5.31
C VAL A 58 -2.42 6.40 -5.45
N HIS A 59 -3.06 6.65 -4.31
CA HIS A 59 -4.36 7.32 -4.22
C HIS A 59 -4.21 8.84 -3.99
N ALA A 60 -5.26 9.60 -4.30
CA ALA A 60 -5.28 11.05 -4.21
C ALA A 60 -5.27 11.58 -2.76
N LEU A 61 -5.82 10.80 -1.82
CA LEU A 61 -5.93 11.13 -0.41
C LEU A 61 -5.26 10.04 0.44
N ALA A 62 -4.93 10.39 1.67
CA ALA A 62 -4.42 9.43 2.65
C ALA A 62 -5.48 8.37 2.98
N ASP A 63 -5.03 7.13 3.15
CA ASP A 63 -5.82 6.02 3.67
C ASP A 63 -6.09 6.21 5.17
N ASP A 64 -7.35 6.06 5.60
CA ASP A 64 -7.80 6.15 6.99
C ASP A 64 -7.58 4.85 7.80
N HIS A 65 -7.17 3.77 7.13
CA HIS A 65 -6.89 2.43 7.62
C HIS A 65 -8.09 1.73 8.30
N VAL A 66 -9.32 2.16 7.99
CA VAL A 66 -10.54 1.67 8.64
C VAL A 66 -11.65 1.39 7.63
N THR A 67 -11.87 2.28 6.66
CA THR A 67 -13.06 2.25 5.82
C THR A 67 -12.92 1.26 4.68
N ASP A 68 -13.79 0.25 4.63
CA ASP A 68 -13.90 -0.65 3.48
C ASP A 68 -14.44 0.12 2.25
N PRO A 69 -13.99 -0.18 1.02
CA PRO A 69 -13.00 -1.21 0.68
C PRO A 69 -11.54 -0.71 0.63
N SER A 70 -11.30 0.61 0.66
CA SER A 70 -9.98 1.19 0.33
C SER A 70 -9.71 2.49 1.09
N GLY A 71 -10.04 2.54 2.38
CA GLY A 71 -9.54 3.54 3.31
C GLY A 71 -9.97 4.98 3.06
N ASN A 72 -11.08 5.22 2.36
CA ASN A 72 -11.48 6.55 1.87
C ASN A 72 -10.38 7.30 1.08
N SER A 73 -9.43 6.59 0.46
CA SER A 73 -8.27 7.22 -0.19
C SER A 73 -8.58 7.99 -1.48
N GLY A 74 -9.83 7.94 -1.97
CA GLY A 74 -10.25 8.65 -3.18
C GLY A 74 -9.68 8.04 -4.47
N ALA A 75 -9.53 8.85 -5.51
CA ALA A 75 -9.15 8.41 -6.86
C ALA A 75 -7.73 7.80 -6.92
N ARG A 76 -7.51 6.85 -7.85
CA ARG A 76 -6.19 6.30 -8.16
C ARG A 76 -5.46 7.27 -9.10
N ILE A 77 -4.35 7.85 -8.66
CA ILE A 77 -3.63 8.92 -9.39
C ILE A 77 -2.30 8.48 -9.99
N ALA A 78 -1.75 7.34 -9.55
CA ALA A 78 -0.62 6.69 -10.20
C ALA A 78 -0.71 5.18 -10.06
N CYS A 79 -0.11 4.46 -11.01
CA CYS A 79 -0.10 3.01 -11.06
C CYS A 79 1.24 2.53 -11.63
N GLY A 80 1.87 1.54 -10.99
CA GLY A 80 3.05 0.86 -11.50
C GLY A 80 2.86 -0.65 -11.39
N VAL A 81 3.07 -1.37 -12.50
CA VAL A 81 2.94 -2.84 -12.50
C VAL A 81 4.16 -3.46 -11.84
N VAL A 82 3.93 -4.40 -10.94
CA VAL A 82 4.97 -5.22 -10.32
C VAL A 82 5.17 -6.44 -11.19
N ARG A 83 6.39 -6.60 -11.72
CA ARG A 83 6.78 -7.73 -12.57
C ARG A 83 8.18 -8.19 -12.17
N PRO A 84 8.55 -9.45 -12.49
CA PRO A 84 9.94 -9.88 -12.42
C PRO A 84 10.84 -8.92 -13.20
N GLY A 85 12.02 -8.64 -12.65
CA GLY A 85 13.05 -7.81 -13.30
C GLY A 85 13.80 -8.56 -14.39
#